data_AF-A0A257N044-F1
#
_entry.id   AF-A0A257N044-F1
#
_cell.length_a   1.000
_cell.length_b   1.000
_cell.length_c   1.000
_cell.angle_alpha   90.00
_cell.angle_beta   90.00
_cell.angle_gamma   90.00
#
_symmetry.space_group_name_H-M   'P 1'
#
loop_
_entity.id
_entity.type
_entity.pdbx_description
1 polymer ?
#
loop_
_entity_poly.entity_id
_entity_poly.type
_entity_poly.pdbx_seq_one_letter_code
_entity_poly.pdbx_strand_id
1 'polypeptide(L)'
;MLIIVVQFFLGLLYANAGEWLVHKYILHALGKKQHSFWAYHLHEHHAVCIRCRMLDPGYQKLSLTTWNTQSKELVVLGGIVLLHVPMLLIFPSFTSAVYATLALYYYKHRKAHLDPIWARQHLRWHYEHHLGGNSCANWC
;
A
#
# COMPACT_ATOMS: atom_id res chain seq x y z
N MET A 1 28.24 0.87 -13.69
CA MET A 1 27.02 0.15 -14.11
C MET A 1 26.58 -0.89 -13.08
N LEU A 2 27.44 -1.83 -12.65
CA LEU A 2 27.07 -2.85 -11.66
C LEU A 2 26.51 -2.29 -10.35
N ILE A 3 27.13 -1.26 -9.76
CA ILE A 3 26.65 -0.64 -8.51
C ILE A 3 25.23 -0.05 -8.65
N ILE A 4 24.93 0.56 -9.79
CA ILE A 4 23.61 1.14 -10.07
C ILE A 4 22.55 0.03 -10.14
N VAL A 5 22.86 -1.06 -10.85
CA VAL A 5 21.98 -2.22 -10.96
C VAL A 5 21.73 -2.86 -9.59
N VAL A 6 22.79 -3.03 -8.79
CA VAL A 6 22.68 -3.56 -7.41
C VAL A 6 21.81 -2.66 -6.55
N GLN A 7 22.02 -1.34 -6.58
CA GLN A 7 21.18 -0.38 -5.86
C GLN A 7 19.71 -0.51 -6.24
N PHE A 8 19.41 -0.62 -7.54
CA PHE A 8 18.04 -0.77 -8.03
C PHE A 8 17.36 -2.01 -7.44
N PHE A 9 17.99 -3.18 -7.54
CA PHE A 9 17.43 -4.43 -7.00
C PHE A 9 17.29 -4.40 -5.48
N LEU A 10 18.26 -3.81 -4.76
CA LEU A 10 18.13 -3.60 -3.32
C LEU A 10 16.95 -2.68 -2.98
N GLY A 11 16.69 -1.66 -3.80
CA GLY A 11 15.52 -0.78 -3.64
C GLY A 11 14.20 -1.52 -3.82
N LEU A 12 14.11 -2.43 -4.79
CA LEU A 12 12.94 -3.30 -4.97
C LEU A 12 12.71 -4.21 -3.76
N LEU A 13 13.77 -4.88 -3.29
CA LEU A 13 13.70 -5.77 -2.12
C LEU A 13 13.30 -5.00 -0.86
N TYR A 14 13.91 -3.83 -0.66
CA TYR A 14 13.61 -2.93 0.45
C TYR A 14 12.16 -2.46 0.42
N ALA A 15 11.64 -2.03 -0.74
CA ALA A 15 10.27 -1.57 -0.87
C ALA A 15 9.27 -2.69 -0.59
N ASN A 16 9.49 -3.90 -1.11
CA ASN A 16 8.65 -5.06 -0.84
C ASN A 16 8.68 -5.46 0.65
N ALA A 17 9.85 -5.49 1.27
CA ALA A 17 9.98 -5.76 2.71
C ALA A 17 9.31 -4.66 3.55
N GLY A 18 9.44 -3.39 3.13
CA GLY A 18 8.80 -2.24 3.74
C GLY A 18 7.28 -2.33 3.67
N GLU A 19 6.72 -2.63 2.50
CA GLU A 19 5.29 -2.87 2.31
C GLU A 19 4.77 -3.94 3.28
N TRP A 20 5.46 -5.08 3.36
CA TRP A 20 5.09 -6.16 4.28
C TRP A 20 5.07 -5.70 5.74
N LEU A 21 6.14 -5.02 6.18
CA LEU A 21 6.31 -4.57 7.57
C LEU A 21 5.28 -3.49 7.94
N VAL A 22 5.10 -2.50 7.08
CA VAL A 22 4.13 -1.42 7.27
C VAL A 22 2.73 -2.00 7.31
N HIS A 23 2.37 -2.86 6.35
CA HIS A 23 1.03 -3.43 6.29
C HIS A 23 0.72 -4.28 7.53
N LYS A 24 1.64 -5.15 7.95
CA LYS A 24 1.45 -6.02 9.11
C LYS A 24 1.48 -5.28 10.44
N TYR A 25 2.55 -4.53 10.71
CA TYR A 25 2.81 -3.98 12.04
C TYR A 25 2.28 -2.57 12.25
N ILE A 26 2.10 -1.80 11.19
CA ILE A 26 1.55 -0.45 11.29
C ILE A 26 0.06 -0.49 10.98
N LEU A 27 -0.31 -0.83 9.75
CA LEU A 27 -1.71 -0.75 9.31
C LEU A 27 -2.61 -1.75 10.04
N HIS A 28 -2.20 -3.01 10.20
CA HIS A 28 -2.99 -3.99 10.94
C HIS A 28 -2.79 -3.94 12.45
N ALA A 29 -1.55 -4.00 12.95
CA ALA A 29 -1.36 -4.10 14.39
C ALA A 29 -1.75 -2.81 15.13
N LEU A 30 -1.40 -1.62 14.62
CA LEU A 30 -1.87 -0.36 15.21
C LEU A 30 -3.31 -0.04 14.81
N GLY A 31 -3.78 -0.51 13.65
CA GLY A 31 -5.16 -0.33 13.21
C GLY A 31 -6.20 -1.00 14.10
N LYS A 32 -5.81 -2.01 14.90
CA LYS A 32 -6.70 -2.61 15.94
C LYS A 32 -7.08 -1.61 17.04
N LYS A 33 -6.32 -0.53 17.21
CA LYS A 33 -6.59 0.51 18.21
C LYS A 33 -7.49 1.57 17.59
N GLN A 34 -8.77 1.59 17.96
CA GLN A 34 -9.79 2.45 17.33
C GLN A 34 -9.48 3.95 17.32
N HIS A 35 -8.72 4.45 18.30
CA HIS A 35 -8.33 5.87 18.37
C HIS A 35 -7.00 6.18 17.67
N SER A 36 -6.36 5.19 17.05
CA SER A 36 -5.13 5.40 16.29
C SER A 36 -5.43 6.01 14.93
N PHE A 37 -4.52 6.85 14.41
CA PHE A 37 -4.55 7.27 13.01
C PHE A 37 -4.70 6.07 12.06
N TRP A 38 -4.08 4.92 12.37
CA TRP A 38 -4.07 3.71 11.54
C TRP A 38 -5.37 2.91 11.57
N ALA A 39 -6.33 3.28 12.43
CA ALA A 39 -7.61 2.56 12.59
C ALA A 39 -8.41 2.48 11.29
N TYR A 40 -8.27 3.46 10.39
CA TYR A 40 -8.97 3.48 9.11
C TYR A 40 -8.71 2.22 8.27
N HIS A 41 -7.52 1.64 8.36
CA HIS A 41 -7.18 0.47 7.54
C HIS A 41 -8.12 -0.71 7.83
N LEU A 42 -8.40 -0.97 9.11
CA LEU A 42 -9.29 -2.07 9.50
C LEU A 42 -10.76 -1.65 9.52
N HIS A 43 -11.05 -0.50 10.14
CA HIS A 43 -12.41 -0.10 10.49
C HIS A 43 -13.13 0.66 9.36
N GLU A 44 -12.40 1.13 8.36
CA GLU A 44 -12.98 1.76 7.16
C GLU A 44 -12.69 0.89 5.95
N HIS A 45 -11.42 0.77 5.55
CA HIS A 45 -11.02 0.15 4.30
C HIS A 45 -11.36 -1.34 4.22
N HIS A 46 -10.86 -2.16 5.15
CA HIS A 46 -11.20 -3.59 5.22
C HIS A 46 -12.69 -3.81 5.44
N ALA A 47 -13.31 -3.06 6.35
CA ALA A 47 -14.74 -3.19 6.64
C ALA A 47 -15.62 -2.91 5.42
N VAL A 48 -15.31 -1.87 4.64
CA VAL A 48 -16.01 -1.53 3.39
C VAL A 48 -15.75 -2.60 2.34
N CYS A 49 -14.50 -3.04 2.15
CA CYS A 49 -14.17 -4.10 1.20
C CYS A 49 -14.92 -5.40 1.49
N ILE A 50 -15.07 -5.79 2.75
CA ILE A 50 -15.84 -6.98 3.13
C ILE A 50 -17.33 -6.80 2.77
N ARG A 51 -17.92 -5.65 3.09
CA ARG A 51 -19.34 -5.36 2.79
C ARG A 51 -19.61 -5.27 1.29
N CYS A 52 -18.67 -4.71 0.54
CA CYS A 52 -18.79 -4.41 -0.89
C CYS A 52 -18.01 -5.39 -1.78
N ARG A 53 -17.63 -6.56 -1.25
CA ARG A 53 -16.95 -7.65 -1.98
C ARG A 53 -15.72 -7.18 -2.77
N MET A 54 -14.75 -6.60 -2.06
CA MET A 54 -13.48 -5.99 -2.51
C MET A 54 -13.58 -4.56 -3.03
N LEU A 55 -14.77 -4.12 -3.47
CA LEU A 55 -14.94 -2.74 -3.94
C LEU A 55 -14.80 -1.76 -2.77
N ASP A 56 -13.99 -0.72 -2.93
CA ASP A 56 -13.93 0.42 -2.00
C ASP A 56 -14.29 1.72 -2.75
N PRO A 57 -15.51 2.26 -2.52
CA PRO A 57 -15.96 3.51 -3.16
C PRO A 57 -15.05 4.71 -2.88
N GLY A 58 -14.26 4.67 -1.81
CA GLY A 58 -13.27 5.69 -1.47
C GLY A 58 -12.25 5.94 -2.59
N TYR A 59 -12.03 4.96 -3.47
CA TYR A 59 -11.10 5.07 -4.61
C TYR A 59 -11.73 5.58 -5.91
N GLN A 60 -13.06 5.70 -5.99
CA GLN A 60 -13.75 6.02 -7.25
C GLN A 60 -13.42 7.43 -7.76
N LYS A 61 -13.23 8.38 -6.84
CA LYS A 61 -12.89 9.76 -7.16
C LYS A 61 -11.67 10.18 -6.34
N LEU A 62 -10.60 10.55 -7.05
CA LEU A 62 -9.44 11.16 -6.42
C LEU A 62 -9.83 12.56 -5.91
N SER A 63 -9.98 12.69 -4.61
CA SER A 63 -10.27 13.96 -3.93
C SER A 63 -9.28 14.14 -2.78
N LEU A 64 -8.44 15.17 -2.87
CA LEU A 64 -7.46 15.49 -1.81
C LEU A 64 -8.10 16.23 -0.64
N THR A 65 -9.34 16.71 -0.78
CA THR A 65 -10.08 17.43 0.26
C THR A 65 -10.98 16.52 1.08
N THR A 66 -11.23 15.29 0.62
CA THR A 66 -12.05 14.31 1.32
C THR A 66 -11.15 13.42 2.18
N TRP A 67 -11.43 13.32 3.48
CA TRP A 67 -10.64 12.50 4.39
C TRP A 67 -11.13 11.04 4.46
N ASN A 68 -10.78 10.25 3.45
CA ASN A 68 -11.18 8.86 3.28
C ASN A 68 -9.98 7.90 3.20
N THR A 69 -10.22 6.61 2.93
CA THR A 69 -9.16 5.60 2.72
C THR A 69 -8.08 6.09 1.74
N GLN A 70 -8.50 6.55 0.56
CA GLN A 70 -7.58 6.93 -0.52
C GLN A 70 -6.72 8.13 -0.12
N SER A 71 -7.30 9.17 0.49
CA SER A 71 -6.53 10.35 0.90
C SER A 71 -5.54 10.02 2.03
N LYS A 72 -5.93 9.17 2.99
CA LYS A 72 -5.05 8.73 4.09
C LYS A 72 -3.90 7.90 3.57
N GLU A 73 -4.15 6.98 2.65
CA GLU A 73 -3.11 6.21 1.95
C GLU A 73 -2.13 7.15 1.22
N LEU A 74 -2.65 8.14 0.48
CA LEU A 74 -1.80 9.11 -0.23
C LEU A 74 -0.93 9.95 0.72
N VAL A 75 -1.44 10.33 1.90
CA VAL A 75 -0.63 11.00 2.93
C VAL A 75 0.50 10.10 3.42
N VAL A 76 0.23 8.82 3.67
CA VAL A 76 1.26 7.87 4.11
C VAL A 76 2.30 7.64 3.02
N LEU A 77 1.87 7.39 1.78
CA LEU A 77 2.78 7.22 0.63
C LEU A 77 3.61 8.48 0.38
N GLY A 78 2.98 9.67 0.46
CA GLY A 78 3.68 10.96 0.36
C GLY A 78 4.71 11.15 1.47
N GLY A 79 4.39 10.76 2.70
CA GLY A 79 5.34 10.74 3.82
C GLY A 79 6.54 9.83 3.56
N ILE A 80 6.33 8.64 3.00
CA ILE A 80 7.42 7.73 2.62
C ILE A 80 8.28 8.35 1.52
N VAL A 81 7.69 8.97 0.50
CA VAL A 81 8.45 9.69 -0.54
C VAL A 81 9.32 10.78 0.09
N LEU A 82 8.74 11.66 0.91
CA LEU A 82 9.47 12.75 1.54
C LEU A 82 10.62 12.26 2.42
N LEU A 83 10.42 11.17 3.17
CA LEU A 83 11.44 10.56 4.02
C LEU A 83 12.67 10.09 3.23
N HIS A 84 12.49 9.66 1.97
CA HIS A 84 13.56 9.15 1.13
C HIS A 84 14.21 10.21 0.23
N VAL A 85 13.73 11.46 0.23
CA VAL A 85 14.32 12.55 -0.57
C VAL A 85 15.83 12.71 -0.33
N PRO A 86 16.35 12.71 0.92
CA PRO A 86 17.80 12.80 1.13
C PRO A 86 18.59 11.64 0.50
N MET A 87 17.97 10.46 0.39
CA MET A 87 18.61 9.26 -0.19
C MET A 87 18.74 9.35 -1.71
N LEU A 88 17.98 10.20 -2.41
CA LEU A 88 18.18 10.41 -3.86
C LEU A 88 19.58 10.93 -4.18
N LEU A 89 20.17 11.74 -3.30
CA LEU A 89 21.50 12.32 -3.52
C LEU A 89 22.63 11.30 -3.34
N ILE A 90 22.40 10.25 -2.55
CA ILE A 90 23.42 9.26 -2.16
C ILE A 90 23.22 7.94 -2.91
N PHE A 91 21.97 7.49 -3.03
CA PHE A 91 21.56 6.23 -3.65
C PHE A 91 20.42 6.47 -4.66
N PRO A 92 20.67 7.17 -5.79
CA PRO A 92 19.63 7.59 -6.72
C PRO A 92 18.87 6.43 -7.36
N SER A 93 19.58 5.36 -7.72
CA SER A 93 18.97 4.20 -8.38
C SER A 93 18.14 3.35 -7.41
N PHE A 94 18.61 3.18 -6.18
CA PHE A 94 17.84 2.56 -5.10
C PHE A 94 16.53 3.34 -4.85
N THR A 95 16.64 4.65 -4.67
CA THR A 95 15.49 5.48 -4.32
C THR A 95 14.48 5.55 -5.46
N SER A 96 14.95 5.54 -6.71
CA SER A 96 14.09 5.43 -7.90
C SER A 96 13.33 4.10 -7.94
N ALA A 97 13.96 2.98 -7.57
CA ALA A 97 13.27 1.70 -7.45
C ALA A 97 12.19 1.72 -6.36
N VAL A 98 12.46 2.36 -5.21
CA VAL A 98 11.46 2.56 -4.15
C VAL A 98 10.28 3.36 -4.68
N TYR A 99 10.51 4.49 -5.34
CA TYR A 99 9.43 5.34 -5.87
C TYR A 99 8.62 4.65 -6.96
N ALA A 100 9.28 3.92 -7.87
CA ALA A 100 8.60 3.10 -8.87
C ALA A 100 7.71 2.04 -8.20
N THR A 101 8.21 1.39 -7.15
CA THR A 101 7.43 0.39 -6.40
C THR A 101 6.23 1.03 -5.68
N LEU A 102 6.38 2.19 -5.05
CA LEU A 102 5.27 2.91 -4.40
C LEU A 102 4.19 3.32 -5.41
N ALA A 103 4.59 3.82 -6.59
CA ALA A 103 3.66 4.18 -7.65
C ALA A 103 2.90 2.96 -8.18
N LEU A 104 3.61 1.84 -8.40
CA LEU A 104 3.01 0.57 -8.83
C LEU A 104 2.12 -0.03 -7.75
N TYR A 105 2.51 0.05 -6.48
CA TYR A 105 1.71 -0.36 -5.33
C TYR A 105 0.38 0.39 -5.36
N TYR A 106 0.41 1.72 -5.35
CA TYR A 106 -0.81 2.53 -5.33
C TYR A 106 -1.70 2.26 -6.54
N TYR A 107 -1.11 2.14 -7.74
CA TYR A 107 -1.86 1.80 -8.95
C TYR A 107 -2.56 0.44 -8.82
N LYS A 108 -1.83 -0.62 -8.44
CA LYS A 108 -2.37 -1.98 -8.31
C LYS A 108 -3.39 -2.08 -7.19
N HIS A 109 -3.11 -1.46 -6.04
CA HIS A 109 -3.98 -1.42 -4.88
C HIS A 109 -5.32 -0.74 -5.24
N ARG A 110 -5.26 0.49 -5.76
CA ARG A 110 -6.44 1.22 -6.23
C ARG A 110 -7.21 0.44 -7.29
N LYS A 111 -6.51 -0.14 -8.28
CA LYS A 111 -7.15 -0.93 -9.33
C LYS A 111 -7.87 -2.15 -8.76
N ALA A 112 -7.25 -2.85 -7.81
CA ALA A 112 -7.85 -4.01 -7.17
C ALA A 112 -9.17 -3.67 -6.45
N HIS A 113 -9.25 -2.48 -5.86
CA HIS A 113 -10.46 -1.99 -5.19
C HIS A 113 -11.50 -1.33 -6.09
N LEU A 114 -11.18 -1.12 -7.37
CA LEU A 114 -12.13 -0.64 -8.37
C LEU A 114 -12.60 -1.74 -9.33
N ASP A 115 -11.78 -2.78 -9.49
CA ASP A 115 -12.06 -3.95 -10.31
C ASP A 115 -11.78 -5.24 -9.52
N PRO A 116 -12.77 -5.73 -8.76
CA PRO A 116 -12.65 -6.97 -7.98
C PRO A 116 -12.35 -8.21 -8.81
N ILE A 117 -12.77 -8.24 -10.09
CA ILE A 117 -12.49 -9.38 -10.98
C ILE A 117 -11.01 -9.37 -11.34
N TRP A 118 -10.49 -8.21 -11.73
CA TRP A 118 -9.05 -8.05 -11.98
C TRP A 118 -8.22 -8.38 -10.73
N ALA A 119 -8.64 -7.91 -9.56
CA ALA A 119 -7.99 -8.21 -8.28
C ALA A 119 -7.88 -9.73 -8.05
N ARG A 120 -8.99 -10.45 -8.20
CA ARG A 120 -9.02 -11.90 -7.99
C ARG A 120 -8.11 -12.67 -8.95
N GLN A 121 -7.96 -12.18 -10.18
CA GLN A 121 -7.16 -12.83 -11.22
C GLN A 121 -5.66 -12.48 -11.13
N HIS A 122 -5.32 -11.24 -10.82
CA HIS A 122 -3.96 -10.72 -10.95
C HIS A 122 -3.29 -10.36 -9.61
N LEU A 123 -4.09 -10.18 -8.56
CA LEU A 123 -3.65 -9.78 -7.22
C LEU A 123 -4.34 -10.67 -6.17
N ARG A 124 -4.34 -11.99 -6.42
CA ARG A 124 -5.13 -12.97 -5.67
C ARG A 124 -4.82 -12.94 -4.17
N TRP A 125 -3.56 -12.76 -3.81
CA TRP A 125 -3.14 -12.68 -2.40
C TRP A 125 -3.79 -11.48 -1.69
N HIS A 126 -3.87 -10.31 -2.34
CA HIS A 126 -4.52 -9.11 -1.81
C HIS A 126 -6.04 -9.30 -1.73
N TYR A 127 -6.63 -9.91 -2.75
CA TYR A 127 -8.06 -10.28 -2.70
C TYR A 127 -8.37 -11.21 -1.51
N GLU A 128 -7.53 -12.24 -1.30
CA GLU A 128 -7.64 -13.17 -0.17
C GLU A 128 -7.30 -12.51 1.17
N HIS A 129 -6.44 -11.50 1.20
CA HIS A 129 -6.15 -10.73 2.40
C HIS A 129 -7.42 -10.06 2.95
N HIS A 130 -8.25 -9.49 2.06
CA HIS A 130 -9.52 -8.86 2.44
C HIS A 130 -10.66 -9.86 2.67
N LEU A 131 -10.75 -10.91 1.84
CA LEU A 131 -11.96 -11.76 1.77
C LEU A 131 -11.72 -13.24 2.10
N GLY A 132 -10.47 -13.67 2.23
CA GLY A 132 -10.07 -15.08 2.37
C GLY A 132 -10.16 -15.65 3.79
N GLY A 133 -10.71 -14.90 4.76
CA GLY A 133 -10.95 -15.37 6.12
C GLY A 133 -9.72 -15.42 7.03
N ASN A 134 -8.49 -15.43 6.49
CA ASN A 134 -7.26 -15.27 7.26
C ASN A 134 -6.69 -13.85 7.10
N SER A 135 -7.08 -12.96 8.01
CA SER A 135 -6.60 -11.57 8.03
C SER A 135 -5.14 -11.41 8.47
N CYS A 136 -4.46 -12.51 8.85
CA CYS A 136 -3.07 -12.50 9.31
C CYS A 136 -2.05 -12.95 8.25
N ALA A 137 -2.42 -12.95 6.96
CA ALA A 137 -1.57 -13.35 5.84
C ALA A 137 -1.63 -12.35 4.68
N ASN A 138 -0.78 -12.52 3.66
CA ASN A 138 -0.79 -11.77 2.40
C ASN A 138 -0.63 -10.24 2.58
N TRP A 139 0.53 -9.83 3.11
CA TRP A 139 0.81 -8.44 3.50
C TRP A 139 1.44 -7.56 2.39
N CYS A 140 1.80 -8.14 1.26
CA CYS A 140 2.21 -7.48 0.00
C CYS A 140 1.32 -8.00 -1.11
#